data_AF-A0A6G8QDK5-F1
#
_entry.id   AF-A0A6G8QDK5-F1
#
_cell.length_a   1.000
_cell.length_b   1.000
_cell.length_c   1.000
_cell.angle_alpha   90.00
_cell.angle_beta   90.00
_cell.angle_gamma   90.00
#
_symmetry.space_group_name_H-M   'P 1'
#
loop_
_entity.id
_entity.type
_entity.pdbx_description
1 polymer ?
#
loop_
_entity_poly.entity_id
_entity_poly.type
_entity_poly.pdbx_seq_one_letter_code
_entity_poly.pdbx_strand_id
1 'polypeptide(L)'
;MAGLIADFFRAFNAGNGPELRRTFAPGNSSPPLYGVGTGEHGRGAFGANRREELLRYFADRHRDGERLRLFQVGVTASGREDTAEVTYLVARSADDLGPVLADARRAESGGFLYFGKAVIDCETRKILAWNMDAEERSDQGKEEFEAGPPEATGLCPARPNRKPEAVVVACAL
;
A
#
# COMPACT_ATOMS: atom_id res chain seq x y z
N MET A 1 10.37 -9.68 5.97
CA MET A 1 9.54 -9.21 4.83
C MET A 1 8.91 -7.85 5.10
N ALA A 2 8.33 -7.59 6.28
CA ALA A 2 7.78 -6.26 6.64
C ALA A 2 8.79 -5.09 6.46
N GLY A 3 10.08 -5.32 6.67
CA GLY A 3 11.13 -4.31 6.44
C GLY A 3 11.19 -3.82 4.98
N LEU A 4 10.96 -4.68 3.98
CA LEU A 4 10.97 -4.29 2.56
C LEU A 4 9.89 -3.23 2.26
N ILE A 5 8.71 -3.40 2.85
CA ILE A 5 7.57 -2.49 2.68
C ILE A 5 7.84 -1.17 3.39
N ALA A 6 8.37 -1.20 4.61
CA ALA A 6 8.76 0.01 5.32
C ALA A 6 9.86 0.78 4.57
N ASP A 7 10.86 0.09 4.02
CA ASP A 7 11.94 0.67 3.23
C ASP A 7 11.43 1.25 1.91
N PHE A 8 10.46 0.60 1.25
CA PHE A 8 9.75 1.17 0.10
C PHE A 8 9.13 2.53 0.42
N PHE A 9 8.31 2.63 1.47
CA PHE A 9 7.66 3.89 1.83
C PHE A 9 8.68 4.97 2.20
N ARG A 10 9.78 4.59 2.88
CA ARG A 10 10.89 5.51 3.17
C ARG A 10 11.56 6.01 1.89
N ALA A 11 11.86 5.11 0.94
CA ALA A 11 12.48 5.45 -0.33
C ALA A 11 11.59 6.35 -1.19
N PHE A 12 10.28 6.08 -1.24
CA PHE A 12 9.30 6.93 -1.92
C PHE A 12 9.30 8.34 -1.33
N ASN A 13 9.17 8.45 0.00
CA ASN A 13 9.19 9.74 0.68
C ASN A 13 10.52 10.46 0.53
N ALA A 14 11.64 9.76 0.35
CA ALA A 14 12.94 10.39 0.10
C ALA A 14 13.18 10.76 -1.36
N GLY A 15 12.29 10.39 -2.29
CA GLY A 15 12.52 10.55 -3.73
C GLY A 15 13.68 9.67 -4.25
N ASN A 16 14.02 8.58 -3.54
CA ASN A 16 15.19 7.75 -3.83
C ASN A 16 14.89 6.75 -4.96
N GLY A 17 14.94 7.23 -6.20
CA GLY A 17 14.72 6.43 -7.41
C GLY A 17 15.60 5.18 -7.53
N PRO A 18 16.91 5.23 -7.25
CA PRO A 18 17.76 4.04 -7.25
C PRO A 18 17.31 2.94 -6.29
N GLU A 19 16.90 3.31 -5.08
CA GLU A 19 16.38 2.36 -4.10
C GLU A 19 15.05 1.76 -4.56
N LEU A 20 14.11 2.60 -5.00
CA LEU A 20 12.83 2.15 -5.57
C LEU A 20 13.04 1.17 -6.74
N ARG A 21 14.02 1.41 -7.61
CA ARG A 21 14.34 0.49 -8.72
C ARG A 21 14.81 -0.88 -8.24
N ARG A 22 15.50 -0.96 -7.10
CA ARG A 22 15.97 -2.23 -6.50
C ARG A 22 14.84 -2.97 -5.80
N THR A 23 13.90 -2.24 -5.20
CA THR A 23 12.73 -2.77 -4.49
C THR A 23 11.78 -3.53 -5.41
N PHE A 24 11.55 -3.02 -6.64
CA PHE A 24 10.57 -3.61 -7.56
C PHE A 24 11.20 -4.56 -8.58
N ALA A 25 10.55 -5.69 -8.81
CA ALA A 25 10.88 -6.58 -9.93
C ALA A 25 10.60 -5.87 -11.27
N PRO A 26 11.31 -6.20 -12.37
CA PRO A 26 11.16 -5.51 -13.65
C PRO A 26 9.73 -5.46 -14.23
N GLY A 27 8.86 -6.42 -13.88
CA GLY A 27 7.47 -6.49 -14.32
C GLY A 27 7.32 -6.73 -15.83
N ASN A 28 6.75 -7.86 -16.22
CA ASN A 28 6.47 -8.17 -17.63
C ASN A 28 5.18 -8.98 -17.84
N SER A 29 4.21 -8.83 -16.94
CA SER A 29 3.01 -9.66 -16.88
C SER A 29 1.74 -8.87 -17.22
N SER A 30 0.69 -9.59 -17.61
CA SER A 30 -0.68 -9.09 -17.77
C SER A 30 -1.60 -10.00 -16.94
N PRO A 31 -2.49 -9.51 -16.06
CA PRO A 31 -2.98 -8.13 -15.86
C PRO A 31 -2.00 -7.15 -15.17
N PRO A 32 -2.36 -5.86 -14.96
CA PRO A 32 -1.48 -4.88 -14.31
C PRO A 32 -0.99 -5.31 -12.93
N LEU A 33 0.32 -5.21 -12.75
CA LEU A 33 0.99 -5.53 -11.50
C LEU A 33 0.98 -4.35 -10.54
N TYR A 34 0.78 -3.12 -11.06
CA TYR A 34 0.83 -1.90 -10.29
C TYR A 34 -0.38 -1.01 -10.51
N GLY A 35 -0.89 -0.39 -9.44
CA GLY A 35 -2.15 0.33 -9.53
C GLY A 35 -2.42 1.28 -8.37
N VAL A 36 -3.09 2.39 -8.68
CA VAL A 36 -3.63 3.32 -7.70
C VAL A 36 -5.03 3.71 -8.12
N GLY A 37 -6.04 3.25 -7.39
CA GLY A 37 -7.41 3.69 -7.60
C GLY A 37 -7.78 4.88 -6.73
N THR A 38 -8.94 5.44 -7.04
CA THR A 38 -9.50 6.63 -6.38
C THR A 38 -10.85 6.31 -5.73
N GLY A 39 -11.16 5.02 -5.50
CA GLY A 39 -12.46 4.51 -5.05
C GLY A 39 -13.31 3.95 -6.21
N GLU A 40 -14.53 3.47 -5.91
CA GLU A 40 -15.47 2.83 -6.87
C GLU A 40 -15.93 3.77 -8.00
N HIS A 41 -15.70 5.08 -7.89
CA HIS A 41 -16.28 6.08 -8.80
C HIS A 41 -15.29 7.00 -9.52
N GLY A 42 -13.98 6.83 -9.36
CA GLY A 42 -13.04 7.84 -9.85
C GLY A 42 -12.50 7.61 -11.26
N ARG A 43 -12.76 8.56 -12.16
CA ARG A 43 -11.87 8.85 -13.30
C ARG A 43 -10.51 9.29 -12.73
N GLY A 44 -9.40 8.70 -13.19
CA GLY A 44 -8.05 9.09 -12.72
C GLY A 44 -7.23 7.98 -12.05
N ALA A 45 -7.65 6.72 -12.16
CA ALA A 45 -6.85 5.60 -11.69
C ALA A 45 -5.54 5.45 -12.48
N PHE A 46 -4.46 5.11 -11.77
CA PHE A 46 -3.19 4.72 -12.37
C PHE A 46 -3.13 3.18 -12.47
N GLY A 47 -2.58 2.68 -13.58
CA GLY A 47 -2.28 1.27 -13.76
C GLY A 47 -1.02 1.10 -14.60
N ALA A 48 -0.15 0.16 -14.23
CA ALA A 48 1.07 -0.14 -14.97
C ALA A 48 1.43 -1.63 -14.89
N ASN A 49 2.05 -2.12 -15.97
CA ASN A 49 2.53 -3.50 -16.08
C ASN A 49 4.05 -3.58 -16.06
N ARG A 50 4.72 -2.43 -16.23
CA ARG A 50 6.18 -2.31 -16.28
C ARG A 50 6.69 -1.49 -15.12
N ARG A 51 7.77 -1.93 -14.49
CA ARG A 51 8.40 -1.21 -13.39
C ARG A 51 8.79 0.22 -13.78
N GLU A 52 9.25 0.43 -15.00
CA GLU A 52 9.69 1.75 -15.45
C GLU A 52 8.53 2.75 -15.57
N GLU A 53 7.28 2.29 -15.74
CA GLU A 53 6.08 3.15 -15.69
C GLU A 53 5.74 3.49 -14.23
N LEU A 54 5.81 2.50 -13.34
CA LEU A 54 5.64 2.72 -11.90
C LEU A 54 6.67 3.71 -11.34
N LEU A 55 7.95 3.56 -11.71
CA LEU A 55 9.00 4.46 -11.24
C LEU A 55 8.82 5.89 -11.76
N ARG A 56 8.28 6.05 -12.98
CA ARG A 56 7.90 7.37 -13.51
C ARG A 56 6.75 7.95 -12.69
N TYR A 57 5.70 7.16 -12.45
CA TYR A 57 4.60 7.57 -11.59
C TYR A 57 5.10 8.03 -10.21
N PHE A 58 5.95 7.26 -9.53
CA PHE A 58 6.51 7.67 -8.24
C PHE A 58 7.32 8.96 -8.30
N ALA A 59 8.13 9.15 -9.35
CA ALA A 59 8.87 10.38 -9.54
C ALA A 59 7.94 11.59 -9.75
N ASP A 60 6.87 11.41 -10.51
CA ASP A 60 5.86 12.45 -10.77
C ASP A 60 5.15 12.82 -9.47
N ARG A 61 4.64 11.83 -8.74
CA ARG A 61 3.98 12.05 -7.44
C ARG A 61 4.90 12.69 -6.40
N HIS A 62 6.17 12.31 -6.37
CA HIS A 62 7.14 12.94 -5.46
C HIS A 62 7.39 14.41 -5.82
N ARG A 63 7.43 14.75 -7.12
CA ARG A 63 7.53 16.15 -7.58
C ARG A 63 6.28 16.96 -7.22
N ASP A 64 5.12 16.33 -7.21
CA ASP A 64 3.85 16.91 -6.74
C ASP A 64 3.75 16.99 -5.21
N GLY A 65 4.84 16.69 -4.48
CA GLY A 65 4.90 16.79 -3.03
C GLY A 65 4.24 15.64 -2.29
N GLU A 66 3.90 14.52 -2.97
CA GLU A 66 3.22 13.41 -2.33
C GLU A 66 4.05 12.75 -1.23
N ARG A 67 3.40 12.49 -0.10
CA ARG A 67 3.93 11.75 1.05
C ARG A 67 3.02 10.60 1.42
N LEU A 68 3.65 9.51 1.85
CA LEU A 68 2.99 8.28 2.29
C LEU A 68 3.33 8.02 3.76
N ARG A 69 2.31 7.86 4.61
CA ARG A 69 2.48 7.48 6.02
C ARG A 69 1.89 6.09 6.25
N LEU A 70 2.75 5.08 6.41
CA LEU A 70 2.35 3.72 6.74
C LEU A 70 1.80 3.65 8.16
N PHE A 71 0.57 3.15 8.33
CA PHE A 71 -0.04 2.92 9.64
C PHE A 71 -0.01 1.46 10.05
N GLN A 72 -0.25 0.55 9.11
CA GLN A 72 -0.33 -0.87 9.37
C GLN A 72 0.19 -1.66 8.18
N VAL A 73 0.80 -2.81 8.47
CA VAL A 73 1.21 -3.80 7.48
C VAL A 73 0.92 -5.19 8.04
N GLY A 74 0.28 -6.03 7.24
CA GLY A 74 0.08 -7.45 7.47
C GLY A 74 0.85 -8.25 6.42
N VAL A 75 1.31 -9.44 6.79
CA VAL A 75 2.01 -10.35 5.87
C VAL A 75 1.40 -11.74 6.06
N THR A 76 1.05 -12.39 4.96
CA THR A 76 0.53 -13.75 4.92
C THR A 76 1.32 -14.58 3.91
N ALA A 77 1.32 -15.90 4.09
CA ALA A 77 1.75 -16.79 3.02
C ALA A 77 0.86 -16.56 1.80
N SER A 78 1.45 -16.58 0.61
CA SER A 78 0.67 -16.55 -0.62
C SER A 78 0.31 -17.97 -1.06
N GLY A 79 -0.67 -18.12 -1.95
CA GLY A 79 -0.98 -19.41 -2.59
C GLY A 79 0.09 -19.91 -3.57
N ARG A 80 1.24 -19.24 -3.69
CA ARG A 80 2.36 -19.56 -4.56
C ARG A 80 3.63 -19.74 -3.72
N GLU A 81 4.42 -20.76 -4.07
CA GLU A 81 5.71 -21.01 -3.42
C GLU A 81 6.63 -19.79 -3.52
N ASP A 82 7.39 -19.55 -2.45
CA ASP A 82 8.38 -18.47 -2.33
C ASP A 82 7.84 -17.06 -2.55
N THR A 83 6.52 -16.87 -2.41
CA THR A 83 5.91 -15.55 -2.37
C THR A 83 5.11 -15.29 -1.09
N ALA A 84 5.08 -14.04 -0.69
CA ALA A 84 4.29 -13.55 0.44
C ALA A 84 3.30 -12.49 -0.04
N GLU A 85 2.08 -12.55 0.49
CA GLU A 85 1.09 -11.50 0.31
C GLU A 85 1.21 -10.48 1.44
N VAL A 86 1.06 -9.22 1.10
CA VAL A 86 1.13 -8.10 2.03
C VAL A 86 -0.13 -7.29 1.90
N THR A 87 -0.74 -6.95 3.02
CA THR A 87 -1.78 -5.92 3.12
C THR A 87 -1.24 -4.74 3.89
N TYR A 88 -1.64 -3.52 3.56
CA TYR A 88 -1.20 -2.34 4.29
C TYR A 88 -2.23 -1.22 4.27
N LEU A 89 -2.17 -0.38 5.30
CA LEU A 89 -2.96 0.84 5.42
C LEU A 89 -2.02 2.05 5.44
N VAL A 90 -2.27 3.02 4.58
CA VAL A 90 -1.42 4.20 4.40
C VAL A 90 -2.27 5.47 4.34
N ALA A 91 -1.76 6.58 4.89
CA ALA A 91 -2.26 7.91 4.52
C ALA A 91 -1.42 8.49 3.38
N ARG A 92 -2.10 8.98 2.35
CA ARG A 92 -1.52 9.74 1.24
C ARG A 92 -1.80 11.22 1.42
N SER A 93 -0.80 12.07 1.22
CA SER A 93 -0.99 13.51 1.21
C SER A 93 -0.23 14.16 0.07
N ALA A 94 -0.93 14.91 -0.76
CA ALA A 94 -0.38 15.83 -1.77
C ALA A 94 -1.41 16.93 -2.00
N ASP A 95 -0.98 18.08 -2.50
CA ASP A 95 -1.85 19.26 -2.66
C ASP A 95 -2.95 19.04 -3.70
N ASP A 96 -2.67 18.22 -4.71
CA ASP A 96 -3.55 17.94 -5.85
C ASP A 96 -4.58 16.83 -5.60
N LEU A 97 -4.45 16.08 -4.49
CA LEU A 97 -5.36 14.98 -4.17
C LEU A 97 -6.72 15.47 -3.66
N GLY A 98 -6.78 16.66 -3.07
CA GLY A 98 -7.97 17.26 -2.47
C GLY A 98 -9.23 17.20 -3.34
N PRO A 99 -9.19 17.74 -4.57
CA PRO A 99 -10.33 17.77 -5.49
C PRO A 99 -10.77 16.40 -5.99
N VAL A 100 -9.83 15.44 -6.12
CA VAL A 100 -10.09 14.11 -6.71
C VAL A 100 -10.65 13.13 -5.67
N LEU A 101 -10.36 13.35 -4.39
CA LEU A 101 -10.68 12.44 -3.30
C LEU A 101 -11.64 13.05 -2.27
N ALA A 102 -12.58 13.89 -2.71
CA ALA A 102 -13.51 14.59 -1.82
C ALA A 102 -14.28 13.65 -0.88
N ASP A 103 -14.62 12.45 -1.36
CA ASP A 103 -15.38 11.43 -0.64
C ASP A 103 -14.52 10.37 0.04
N ALA A 104 -13.19 10.44 -0.11
CA ALA A 104 -12.29 9.49 0.52
C ALA A 104 -12.14 9.79 2.02
N ARG A 105 -12.00 8.72 2.79
CA ARG A 105 -11.76 8.79 4.23
C ARG A 105 -10.42 9.46 4.51
N ARG A 106 -10.35 10.26 5.57
CA ARG A 106 -9.11 10.93 6.02
C ARG A 106 -8.60 10.33 7.32
N ALA A 107 -7.28 10.32 7.45
CA ALA A 107 -6.65 10.03 8.73
C ALA A 107 -6.75 11.27 9.65
N GLU A 108 -6.84 11.04 10.97
CA GLU A 108 -6.83 12.13 11.96
C GLU A 108 -5.55 12.98 11.88
N SER A 109 -4.43 12.36 11.50
CA SER A 109 -3.15 13.05 11.29
C SER A 109 -3.06 13.83 9.99
N GLY A 110 -4.14 13.89 9.20
CA GLY A 110 -4.14 14.41 7.83
C GLY A 110 -3.78 13.36 6.78
N GLY A 111 -4.14 13.64 5.53
CA GLY A 111 -4.04 12.72 4.39
C GLY A 111 -5.27 11.84 4.18
N PHE A 112 -5.35 11.22 3.00
CA PHE A 112 -6.41 10.31 2.58
C PHE A 112 -5.99 8.87 2.85
N LEU A 113 -6.89 8.09 3.44
CA LEU A 113 -6.64 6.68 3.76
C LEU A 113 -6.75 5.83 2.50
N TYR A 114 -5.77 4.95 2.35
CA TYR A 114 -5.66 4.01 1.26
C TYR A 114 -5.37 2.63 1.82
N PHE A 115 -6.13 1.66 1.35
CA PHE A 115 -5.83 0.25 1.57
C PHE A 115 -5.01 -0.25 0.39
N GLY A 116 -4.00 -1.06 0.65
CA GLY A 116 -3.19 -1.62 -0.41
C GLY A 116 -2.78 -3.05 -0.19
N LYS A 117 -2.44 -3.69 -1.31
CA LYS A 117 -1.98 -5.06 -1.40
C LYS A 117 -0.66 -5.09 -2.16
N ALA A 118 0.23 -5.98 -1.78
CA ALA A 118 1.45 -6.25 -2.52
C ALA A 118 1.80 -7.75 -2.48
N VAL A 119 2.54 -8.19 -3.48
CA VAL A 119 3.13 -9.54 -3.51
C VAL A 119 4.63 -9.39 -3.51
N ILE A 120 5.31 -10.11 -2.61
CA ILE A 120 6.76 -10.11 -2.47
C ILE A 120 7.29 -11.48 -2.90
N ASP A 121 8.36 -11.47 -3.67
CA ASP A 121 9.24 -12.61 -3.89
C ASP A 121 10.20 -12.75 -2.70
N CYS A 122 10.09 -13.86 -1.98
CA CYS A 122 10.80 -14.09 -0.73
C CYS A 122 12.30 -14.31 -0.94
N GLU A 123 12.68 -14.90 -2.08
CA GLU A 123 14.04 -15.27 -2.41
C GLU A 123 14.85 -14.04 -2.86
N THR A 124 14.31 -13.29 -3.82
CA THR A 124 14.94 -12.08 -4.38
C THR A 124 14.66 -10.83 -3.56
N ARG A 125 13.72 -10.90 -2.61
CA ARG A 125 13.26 -9.78 -1.76
C ARG A 125 12.77 -8.58 -2.57
N LYS A 126 11.97 -8.84 -3.60
CA LYS A 126 11.39 -7.82 -4.49
C LYS A 126 9.88 -7.78 -4.44
N ILE A 127 9.33 -6.60 -4.64
CA ILE A 127 7.90 -6.42 -4.85
C ILE A 127 7.57 -6.80 -6.30
N LEU A 128 6.74 -7.83 -6.45
CA LEU A 128 6.25 -8.35 -7.72
C LEU A 128 5.04 -7.57 -8.20
N ALA A 129 4.09 -7.30 -7.29
CA ALA A 129 2.88 -6.55 -7.54
C ALA A 129 2.60 -5.59 -6.38
N TRP A 130 1.96 -4.46 -6.65
CA TRP A 130 1.66 -3.42 -5.66
C TRP A 130 0.46 -2.60 -6.11
N ASN A 131 -0.63 -2.60 -5.36
CA ASN A 131 -1.81 -1.82 -5.66
C ASN A 131 -2.34 -1.15 -4.39
N MET A 132 -2.97 0.01 -4.54
CA MET A 132 -3.72 0.64 -3.45
C MET A 132 -4.94 1.39 -3.97
N ASP A 133 -5.99 1.42 -3.16
CA ASP A 133 -7.26 2.07 -3.47
C ASP A 133 -7.68 2.97 -2.31
N ALA A 134 -8.33 4.08 -2.65
CA ALA A 134 -8.85 5.01 -1.65
C ALA A 134 -9.93 4.31 -0.81
N GLU A 135 -9.83 4.44 0.51
CA GLU A 135 -10.89 3.98 1.40
C GLU A 135 -12.05 4.97 1.30
N GLU A 136 -13.21 4.49 0.85
CA GLU A 136 -14.40 5.33 0.80
C GLU A 136 -14.92 5.62 2.21
N ARG A 137 -15.67 6.71 2.35
CA ARG A 137 -16.30 7.07 3.62
C ARG A 137 -17.42 6.10 4.04
N SER A 138 -17.76 5.10 3.23
CA SER A 138 -18.82 4.12 3.51
C SER A 138 -18.43 3.13 4.61
N ASP A 139 -19.44 2.61 5.33
CA ASP A 139 -19.23 1.68 6.45
C ASP A 139 -18.73 0.28 6.04
N GLN A 140 -18.68 -0.03 4.73
CA GLN A 140 -18.29 -1.36 4.22
C GLN A 140 -16.79 -1.65 4.36
N GLY A 141 -15.92 -0.63 4.37
CA GLY A 141 -14.47 -0.81 4.56
C GLY A 141 -14.05 -1.21 5.98
N LYS A 142 -14.95 -1.08 6.97
CA LYS A 142 -14.68 -1.47 8.36
C LYS A 142 -14.68 -2.99 8.55
N GLU A 143 -15.55 -3.72 7.86
CA GLU A 143 -15.75 -5.16 8.13
C GLU A 143 -14.57 -6.01 7.66
N GLU A 144 -13.98 -5.70 6.50
CA GLU A 144 -12.88 -6.49 5.93
C GLU A 144 -11.56 -6.34 6.74
N PHE A 145 -11.40 -5.23 7.46
CA PHE A 145 -10.22 -4.94 8.27
C PHE A 145 -10.39 -5.27 9.76
N GLU A 146 -11.61 -5.14 10.30
CA GLU A 146 -11.92 -5.64 11.66
C GLU A 146 -11.93 -7.17 11.71
N ALA A 147 -12.36 -7.83 10.63
CA ALA A 147 -12.33 -9.29 10.54
C ALA A 147 -10.92 -9.85 10.25
N GLY A 148 -10.03 -9.02 9.71
CA GLY A 148 -8.85 -9.50 9.01
C GLY A 148 -9.21 -10.54 7.93
N PRO A 149 -8.23 -11.13 7.25
CA PRO A 149 -8.45 -12.44 6.64
C PRO A 149 -9.07 -13.38 7.68
N PRO A 150 -10.05 -14.25 7.35
CA PRO A 150 -10.60 -15.23 8.29
C PRO A 150 -9.53 -16.16 8.90
N GLU A 151 -8.32 -16.19 8.32
CA GLU A 151 -7.15 -16.92 8.82
C GLU A 151 -6.23 -16.07 9.73
N ALA A 152 -6.39 -14.75 9.76
CA ALA A 152 -5.60 -13.82 10.57
C ALA A 152 -6.36 -13.31 11.81
N THR A 153 -7.64 -13.65 11.96
CA THR A 153 -8.52 -13.27 13.08
C THR A 153 -8.07 -13.81 14.45
N GLY A 154 -7.03 -14.65 14.49
CA GLY A 154 -6.42 -15.17 15.71
C GLY A 154 -4.96 -14.74 15.97
N LEU A 155 -4.30 -14.04 15.02
CA LEU A 155 -2.85 -13.82 15.11
C LEU A 155 -2.48 -12.48 15.76
N CYS A 156 -3.32 -11.45 15.60
CA CYS A 156 -3.20 -10.18 16.30
C CYS A 156 -4.47 -9.94 17.10
N PRO A 157 -4.45 -9.76 18.43
CA PRO A 157 -5.67 -9.40 19.15
C PRO A 157 -6.21 -8.09 18.60
N ALA A 158 -7.51 -8.03 18.31
CA ALA A 158 -8.21 -6.78 18.03
C ALA A 158 -7.93 -5.82 19.19
N ARG A 159 -7.24 -4.69 18.92
CA ARG A 159 -6.79 -3.81 20.01
C ARG A 159 -7.69 -2.59 20.20
N PRO A 160 -8.02 -2.27 21.47
CA PRO A 160 -8.70 -1.05 21.86
C PRO A 160 -7.72 0.13 21.87
N ASN A 161 -8.23 1.33 21.56
CA ASN A 161 -7.58 2.64 21.65
C ASN A 161 -6.49 2.96 20.60
N ARG A 162 -6.93 3.74 19.60
CA ARG A 162 -6.14 4.33 18.51
C ARG A 162 -5.22 5.44 19.03
N LYS A 163 -3.91 5.20 19.06
CA LYS A 163 -2.88 6.26 19.07
C LYS A 163 -1.78 5.88 18.05
N PRO A 164 -1.57 6.68 16.98
CA PRO A 164 -0.80 6.28 15.80
C PRO A 164 0.68 6.70 15.91
N GLU A 165 1.38 6.18 16.91
CA GLU A 165 2.83 6.36 17.03
C GLU A 165 3.48 4.98 17.24
N ALA A 166 3.88 4.39 16.11
CA ALA A 166 4.50 3.07 15.95
C ALA A 166 3.60 1.86 16.28
N VAL A 167 2.95 1.30 15.25
CA VAL A 167 2.48 -0.09 15.31
C VAL A 167 2.97 -0.85 14.08
N VAL A 168 3.94 -1.74 14.31
CA VAL A 168 4.29 -2.85 13.42
C VAL A 168 3.75 -4.10 14.09
N VAL A 169 2.88 -4.87 13.43
CA VAL A 169 2.61 -6.25 13.87
C VAL A 169 2.82 -7.18 12.71
N ALA A 170 3.88 -7.99 12.81
CA ALA A 170 4.13 -9.13 11.97
C ALA A 170 3.68 -10.37 12.73
N CYS A 171 2.79 -11.17 12.12
CA CYS A 171 2.59 -12.55 12.50
C CYS A 171 2.98 -13.42 11.31
N ALA A 172 4.01 -14.23 11.50
CA ALA A 172 4.32 -15.37 10.65
C ALA A 172 3.62 -16.59 11.27
N LEU A 173 3.06 -17.48 10.43
CA LEU A 173 2.80 -18.85 10.81
C LEU A 173 4.10 -19.65 10.72
#